data_AF-A0A0U3GJL6-F1
#
_entry.id   AF-A0A0U3GJL6-F1
#
_cell.length_a   1.000
_cell.length_b   1.000
_cell.length_c   1.000
_cell.angle_alpha   90.00
_cell.angle_beta   90.00
_cell.angle_gamma   90.00
#
_symmetry.space_group_name_H-M   'P 1'
#
loop_
_entity.id
_entity.type
_entity.pdbx_description
1 polymer ?
#
loop_
_entity_poly.entity_id
_entity_poly.type
_entity_poly.pdbx_seq_one_letter_code
_entity_poly.pdbx_strand_id
1 'polypeptide(L)'
;MTTPAAVADRVAEILGDRWTATPGPWKASGHLEAEGADTYSLDVDERGELRLWASLNPSGPIAVFREVHAMEEIEAVAEGIAEAIREHRAASGQG
;
A
#
# COMPACT_ATOMS: atom_id res chain seq x y z
N MET A 1 -6.53 15.21 -7.29
CA MET A 1 -5.31 14.47 -6.93
C MET A 1 -5.71 13.41 -5.95
N THR A 2 -5.48 12.15 -6.33
CA THR A 2 -5.66 11.02 -5.44
C THR A 2 -4.47 11.00 -4.47
N THR A 3 -4.72 10.80 -3.18
CA THR A 3 -3.65 10.71 -2.18
C THR A 3 -3.26 9.26 -1.94
N PRO A 4 -2.02 8.98 -1.50
CA PRO A 4 -1.61 7.63 -1.07
C PRO A 4 -2.52 7.04 0.00
N ALA A 5 -3.12 7.89 0.85
CA ALA A 5 -4.14 7.47 1.80
C ALA A 5 -5.42 6.93 1.13
N ALA A 6 -5.89 7.55 0.04
CA ALA A 6 -7.05 7.05 -0.71
C ALA A 6 -6.73 5.73 -1.43
N VAL A 7 -5.50 5.57 -1.91
CA VAL A 7 -5.05 4.29 -2.48
C VAL A 7 -4.97 3.22 -1.39
N ALA A 8 -4.41 3.54 -0.21
CA ALA A 8 -4.37 2.62 0.93
C ALA A 8 -5.78 2.15 1.34
N ASP A 9 -6.74 3.08 1.42
CA ASP A 9 -8.14 2.76 1.73
C ASP A 9 -8.71 1.73 0.77
N ARG A 10 -8.54 1.95 -0.54
CA ARG A 10 -8.99 0.99 -1.55
C ARG A 10 -8.26 -0.35 -1.48
N VAL A 11 -6.97 -0.35 -1.18
CA VAL A 11 -6.20 -1.59 -0.98
C VAL A 11 -6.73 -2.39 0.20
N ALA A 12 -7.07 -1.73 1.32
CA ALA A 12 -7.65 -2.39 2.48
C ALA A 12 -8.99 -3.06 2.13
N GLU A 13 -9.85 -2.38 1.37
CA GLU A 13 -11.11 -2.95 0.86
C GLU A 13 -10.88 -4.21 0.01
N ILE A 14 -9.87 -4.21 -0.86
CA ILE A 14 -9.51 -5.36 -1.71
C ILE A 14 -8.92 -6.53 -0.90
N LEU A 15 -8.16 -6.23 0.15
CA LEU A 15 -7.57 -7.24 1.03
C LEU A 15 -8.59 -7.81 2.03
N GLY A 16 -9.68 -7.10 2.32
CA GLY A 16 -10.84 -7.55 3.09
C GLY A 16 -10.78 -7.21 4.60
N ASP A 17 -11.83 -7.62 5.33
CA ASP A 17 -12.26 -7.15 6.67
C ASP A 17 -11.23 -7.10 7.81
N ARG A 18 -10.03 -7.67 7.63
CA ARG A 18 -8.95 -7.57 8.63
C ARG A 18 -7.97 -6.44 8.38
N TRP A 19 -7.99 -5.86 7.19
CA TRP A 19 -7.09 -4.79 6.82
C TRP A 19 -7.71 -3.44 7.11
N THR A 20 -6.95 -2.59 7.79
CA THR A 20 -7.33 -1.22 8.09
C THR A 20 -6.34 -0.30 7.39
N ALA A 21 -6.88 0.70 6.70
CA ALA A 21 -6.07 1.80 6.18
C ALA A 21 -6.12 2.97 7.15
N THR A 22 -4.96 3.55 7.46
CA THR A 22 -4.88 4.81 8.22
C THR A 22 -4.08 5.85 7.46
N PRO A 23 -4.57 7.10 7.34
CA PRO A 23 -3.80 8.17 6.75
C PRO A 23 -2.57 8.46 7.61
N GLY A 24 -1.42 8.65 6.97
CA GLY A 24 -0.21 9.08 7.67
C GLY A 24 -0.31 10.50 8.21
N PRO A 25 0.57 10.87 9.17
CA PRO A 25 0.59 12.21 9.78
C PRO A 25 0.79 13.34 8.77
N TRP A 26 1.36 13.02 7.61
CA TRP A 26 1.41 13.89 6.44
C TRP A 26 0.50 13.23 5.41
N LYS A 27 -0.51 13.92 4.90
CA LYS A 27 -1.49 13.42 3.89
C LYS A 27 -0.87 12.82 2.59
N ALA A 28 0.46 12.80 2.51
CA ALA A 28 1.29 12.18 1.50
C ALA A 28 1.61 10.70 1.77
N SER A 29 1.15 10.10 2.87
CA SER A 29 1.28 8.66 3.09
C SER A 29 -0.01 7.98 3.56
N GLY A 30 -0.13 6.70 3.23
CA GLY A 30 -1.17 5.79 3.72
C GLY A 30 -0.54 4.58 4.38
N HIS A 31 -1.13 4.07 5.45
CA HIS A 31 -0.66 2.89 6.15
C HIS A 31 -1.71 1.80 6.08
N LEU A 32 -1.26 0.56 6.01
CA LEU A 32 -2.06 -0.65 5.93
C LEU A 32 -1.62 -1.60 7.02
N GLU A 33 -2.54 -1.95 7.90
CA GLU A 33 -2.29 -2.85 9.03
C GLU A 33 -3.35 -3.95 9.09
N ALA A 34 -2.96 -5.14 9.51
CA ALA A 34 -3.85 -6.23 9.81
C ALA A 34 -3.30 -7.06 10.97
N GLU A 35 -4.18 -7.63 11.80
CA GLU A 35 -3.77 -8.47 12.91
C GLU A 35 -2.98 -9.70 12.42
N GLY A 36 -1.79 -9.92 12.99
CA GLY A 36 -0.91 -11.02 12.61
C GLY A 36 -0.18 -10.83 11.27
N ALA A 37 -0.23 -9.64 10.68
CA ALA A 37 0.53 -9.28 9.49
C ALA A 37 1.51 -8.13 9.79
N ASP A 38 2.52 -8.01 8.94
CA ASP A 38 3.37 -6.81 8.89
C ASP A 38 2.55 -5.54 8.59
N THR A 39 3.07 -4.39 9.00
CA THR A 39 2.52 -3.07 8.65
C THR A 39 3.15 -2.59 7.35
N TYR A 40 2.31 -2.14 6.43
CA TYR A 40 2.70 -1.63 5.13
C TYR A 40 2.45 -0.14 5.05
N SER A 41 3.29 0.57 4.29
CA SER A 41 3.13 2.00 4.05
C SER A 41 3.26 2.34 2.58
N LEU A 42 2.43 3.27 2.15
CA LEU A 42 2.41 3.87 0.82
C LEU A 42 2.86 5.32 0.93
N ASP A 43 3.84 5.71 0.13
CA ASP A 43 4.29 7.09 -0.03
C ASP A 43 4.55 7.42 -1.51
N VAL A 44 4.53 8.70 -1.86
CA VAL A 44 4.94 9.17 -3.19
C VAL A 44 6.30 9.85 -3.06
N ASP A 45 7.22 9.46 -3.93
CA ASP A 45 8.55 10.04 -3.96
C ASP A 45 8.61 11.38 -4.73
N GLU A 46 9.79 11.97 -4.79
CA GLU A 46 10.03 13.24 -5.51
C GLU A 46 9.83 13.14 -7.04
N ARG A 47 9.68 11.93 -7.59
CA ARG A 47 9.50 11.65 -9.01
C ARG A 47 8.03 11.34 -9.37
N GLY A 48 7.13 11.32 -8.39
CA GLY A 48 5.74 10.91 -8.61
C GLY A 48 5.61 9.39 -8.75
N GLU A 49 6.44 8.61 -8.06
CA GLU A 49 6.31 7.16 -7.98
C GLU A 49 5.69 6.78 -6.63
N LEU A 50 4.62 5.98 -6.66
CA LEU A 50 3.97 5.43 -5.48
C LEU A 50 4.73 4.19 -5.02
N ARG A 51 5.28 4.22 -3.81
CA ARG A 51 6.13 3.16 -3.26
C ARG A 51 5.41 2.42 -2.15
N LEU A 52 5.47 1.09 -2.19
CA LEU A 52 4.98 0.21 -1.14
C LEU A 52 6.16 -0.27 -0.30
N TRP A 53 6.07 -0.11 1.01
CA TRP A 53 7.07 -0.56 1.97
C TRP A 53 6.47 -1.53 2.98
N ALA A 54 7.30 -2.44 3.49
CA ALA A 54 6.99 -3.30 4.62
C ALA A 54 7.85 -2.85 5.80
N SER A 55 7.25 -2.73 6.98
CA SER A 55 7.95 -2.26 8.18
C SER A 55 9.04 -3.24 8.62
N LEU A 56 8.84 -4.55 8.43
CA LEU A 56 9.83 -5.57 8.78
C LEU A 56 10.91 -5.78 7.70
N ASN A 57 10.81 -5.14 6.54
CA ASN A 57 11.84 -5.18 5.50
C ASN A 57 12.28 -3.76 5.08
N PRO A 58 13.14 -3.10 5.87
CA PRO A 58 13.59 -1.74 5.60
C PRO A 58 14.61 -1.65 4.44
N SER A 59 14.91 -2.76 3.76
CA SER A 59 15.96 -2.82 2.73
C SER A 59 15.58 -2.10 1.43
N GLY A 60 14.31 -1.76 1.25
CA GLY A 60 13.78 -1.09 0.07
C GLY A 60 12.26 -1.23 -0.05
N PRO A 61 11.63 -0.56 -1.02
CA PRO A 61 10.22 -0.77 -1.31
C PRO A 61 10.00 -2.19 -1.83
N ILE A 62 8.90 -2.82 -1.42
CA ILE A 62 8.43 -4.12 -1.92
C ILE A 62 8.04 -4.01 -3.38
N ALA A 63 7.41 -2.89 -3.74
CA ALA A 63 6.94 -2.62 -5.09
C ALA A 63 6.87 -1.11 -5.34
N VAL A 64 6.97 -0.72 -6.61
CA VAL A 64 6.87 0.66 -7.06
C VAL A 64 5.84 0.73 -8.18
N PHE A 65 4.94 1.69 -8.07
CA PHE A 65 3.84 1.95 -8.99
C PHE A 65 3.92 3.39 -9.48
N ARG A 66 3.24 3.69 -10.59
CA ARG A 66 3.02 5.06 -11.03
C ARG A 66 2.11 5.81 -10.05
N GLU A 67 2.34 7.11 -9.87
CA GLU A 67 1.37 7.95 -9.15
C GLU A 67 0.01 7.93 -9.85
N VAL A 68 -1.02 8.01 -9.00
CA VAL A 68 -2.42 7.95 -9.39
C VAL A 68 -2.95 9.38 -9.49
N HIS A 69 -3.33 9.80 -10.71
CA HIS A 69 -3.83 11.16 -10.92
C HIS A 69 -5.36 11.24 -10.99
N ALA A 70 -6.03 10.11 -11.26
CA ALA A 70 -7.47 9.99 -11.38
C ALA A 70 -8.04 8.87 -10.51
N MET A 71 -9.34 8.90 -10.20
CA MET A 71 -9.97 7.88 -9.34
C MET A 71 -10.10 6.54 -10.05
N GLU A 72 -10.30 6.55 -11.37
CA GLU A 72 -10.44 5.36 -12.21
C GLU A 72 -9.15 4.53 -12.26
N GLU A 73 -8.01 5.16 -12.02
CA GLU A 73 -6.69 4.52 -11.97
C GLU A 73 -6.41 3.87 -10.61
N ILE A 74 -7.15 4.24 -9.56
CA ILE A 74 -6.97 3.70 -8.21
C ILE A 74 -7.17 2.20 -8.21
N GLU A 75 -8.20 1.70 -8.90
CA GLU A 75 -8.56 0.29 -8.86
C GLU A 75 -7.40 -0.60 -9.31
N ALA A 76 -6.86 -0.33 -10.50
CA ALA A 76 -5.77 -1.13 -11.07
C ALA A 76 -4.49 -1.04 -10.22
N VAL A 77 -4.19 0.14 -9.68
CA VAL A 77 -3.01 0.32 -8.81
C VAL A 77 -3.22 -0.36 -7.45
N ALA A 78 -4.41 -0.26 -6.87
CA ALA A 78 -4.75 -0.90 -5.61
C ALA A 78 -4.76 -2.43 -5.71
N GLU A 79 -5.24 -3.00 -6.83
CA GLU A 79 -5.14 -4.43 -7.11
C GLU A 79 -3.68 -4.89 -7.17
N GLY A 80 -2.81 -4.15 -7.89
CA GLY A 80 -1.39 -4.46 -7.96
C GLY A 80 -0.68 -4.37 -6.60
N ILE A 81 -1.04 -3.38 -5.76
CA ILE A 81 -0.51 -3.27 -4.40
C ILE A 81 -0.99 -4.44 -3.54
N ALA A 82 -2.26 -4.80 -3.60
CA ALA A 82 -2.82 -5.93 -2.85
C ALA A 82 -2.15 -7.24 -3.23
N GLU A 83 -1.86 -7.45 -4.52
CA GLU A 83 -1.08 -8.60 -5.01
C GLU A 83 0.33 -8.61 -4.44
N ALA A 84 1.07 -7.49 -4.51
CA ALA A 84 2.41 -7.37 -3.96
C ALA A 84 2.46 -7.67 -2.44
N ILE A 85 1.45 -7.24 -1.68
CA ILE A 85 1.31 -7.56 -0.25
C ILE A 85 1.12 -9.07 -0.04
N ARG A 86 0.25 -9.72 -0.83
CA ARG A 86 0.01 -11.17 -0.74
C ARG A 86 1.28 -11.96 -1.06
N GLU A 87 2.02 -11.58 -2.10
CA GLU A 87 3.29 -12.21 -2.48
C GLU A 87 4.35 -12.07 -1.39
N HIS A 88 4.52 -10.85 -0.84
CA HIS A 88 5.46 -10.60 0.26
C HIS A 88 5.13 -11.44 1.49
N ARG A 89 3.84 -11.56 1.84
CA ARG A 89 3.39 -12.40 2.95
C ARG A 89 3.65 -13.88 2.71
N ALA A 90 3.38 -14.37 1.52
CA ALA A 90 3.67 -15.76 1.15
C ALA A 90 5.17 -16.07 1.23
N ALA A 91 6.02 -15.16 0.72
CA ALA A 91 7.48 -15.29 0.81
C ALA A 91 8.02 -15.23 2.25
N SER A 92 7.34 -14.47 3.12
CA SER A 92 7.71 -14.31 4.54
C SER A 92 7.12 -15.39 5.46
N GLY A 93 6.31 -16.32 4.94
CA GLY A 93 5.61 -17.34 5.75
C GLY A 93 4.45 -16.82 6.60
N GLN A 94 3.93 -15.63 6.29
CA GLN A 94 2.82 -14.96 7.00
C GLN A 94 1.46 -15.28 6.36
N GLY A 95 1.15 -16.57 6.20
CA GLY A 95 -0.08 -17.09 5.57
C GLY A 95 -1.22 -17.30 6.56
#